data_AF-A0A5C5ZTZ8-F1
#
_entry.id   AF-A0A5C5ZTZ8-F1
#
_cell.length_a   1.000
_cell.length_b   1.000
_cell.length_c   1.000
_cell.angle_alpha   90.00
_cell.angle_beta   90.00
_cell.angle_gamma   90.00
#
_symmetry.space_group_name_H-M   'P 1'
#
loop_
_entity.id
_entity.type
_entity.pdbx_description
1 polymer ?
#
loop_
_entity_poly.entity_id
_entity_poly.type
_entity_poly.pdbx_seq_one_letter_code
_entity_poly.pdbx_strand_id
1 'polypeptide(L)'
;MTAESLNGMGDDAPVAAPRFPPTSGGRTISGSIPISEHLRRSTETLHKDVEGRVDWRAAFSSAECYRDLLRRIYRVQAPADRAIEHHLSEPPDWLASRRRAGRLELDLSCVLAKGDTTKPDDAAGSGAVPRQETHADFSWVENAEHAAGVLYVLEGSTMGSRYLARSLEKSLGVCPGAGGDYFSAYGSETESRWSATKAWLDEEFAAETQRAPVEHAARRTFEIYGQHVGGAE
;
A
#
# COMPACT_ATOMS: atom_id res chain seq x y z
N MET A 1 39.51 16.34 -41.06
CA MET A 1 38.71 17.58 -41.15
C MET A 1 37.60 17.28 -42.12
N THR A 2 36.33 17.18 -41.76
CA THR A 2 35.55 17.95 -40.79
C THR A 2 34.58 17.07 -40.01
N ALA A 3 34.30 17.49 -38.77
CA ALA A 3 33.27 16.98 -37.90
C ALA A 3 31.94 17.66 -38.22
N GLU A 4 30.83 16.93 -38.13
CA GLU A 4 29.53 17.47 -37.74
C GLU A 4 28.74 16.38 -37.02
N SER A 5 28.54 16.63 -35.72
CA SER A 5 27.65 15.90 -34.82
C SER A 5 26.37 16.70 -34.66
N LEU A 6 25.29 15.98 -34.33
CA LEU A 6 24.21 16.31 -33.38
C LEU A 6 22.77 16.31 -33.92
N ASN A 7 21.95 15.65 -33.09
CA ASN A 7 20.53 15.84 -32.80
C ASN A 7 19.47 15.13 -33.65
N GLY A 8 18.91 14.10 -33.01
CA GLY A 8 17.57 13.57 -33.25
C GLY A 8 17.09 12.79 -32.02
N MET A 9 17.10 13.44 -30.85
CA MET A 9 16.50 12.95 -29.61
C MET A 9 15.12 13.59 -29.45
N GLY A 10 14.10 12.78 -29.17
CA GLY A 10 12.88 13.24 -28.50
C GLY A 10 11.59 13.09 -29.31
N ASP A 11 10.89 11.99 -29.07
CA ASP A 11 9.42 11.98 -29.03
C ASP A 11 9.01 11.03 -27.89
N ASP A 12 9.37 11.42 -26.66
CA ASP A 12 8.72 10.92 -25.45
C ASP A 12 7.40 11.70 -25.33
N ALA A 13 6.36 11.19 -25.98
CA ALA A 13 5.02 11.69 -25.77
C ALA A 13 4.66 11.48 -24.30
N PRO A 14 4.18 12.51 -23.58
CA PRO A 14 3.80 12.35 -22.18
C PRO A 14 2.71 11.28 -22.09
N VAL A 15 2.99 10.21 -21.33
CA VAL A 15 1.96 9.25 -20.90
C VAL A 15 0.83 10.06 -20.27
N ALA A 16 -0.34 10.04 -20.91
CA ALA A 16 -1.50 10.79 -20.46
C ALA A 16 -1.82 10.39 -19.01
N ALA A 17 -1.95 11.39 -18.12
CA ALA A 17 -2.42 11.16 -16.77
C ALA A 17 -3.75 10.40 -16.81
N PRO A 18 -3.97 9.42 -15.91
CA PRO A 18 -5.22 8.67 -15.87
C PRO A 18 -6.39 9.65 -15.75
N ARG A 19 -7.34 9.55 -16.67
CA ARG A 19 -8.56 10.36 -16.65
C ARG A 19 -9.45 9.84 -15.53
N PHE A 20 -9.42 10.52 -14.39
CA PHE A 20 -10.37 10.28 -13.31
C PHE A 20 -11.77 10.70 -13.78
N PRO A 21 -12.82 9.91 -13.51
CA PRO A 21 -14.18 10.34 -13.80
C PRO A 21 -14.47 11.65 -13.05
N PRO A 22 -15.18 12.61 -13.67
CA PRO A 22 -15.61 13.82 -12.97
C PRO A 22 -16.48 13.38 -11.78
N THR A 23 -16.30 14.04 -10.63
CA THR A 23 -17.18 13.90 -9.48
C THR A 23 -18.60 14.29 -9.89
N SER A 24 -19.39 13.30 -10.31
CA SER A 24 -20.81 13.51 -10.53
C SER A 24 -21.45 13.58 -9.15
N GLY A 25 -22.05 14.72 -8.83
CA GLY A 25 -22.80 14.90 -7.60
C GLY A 25 -23.93 13.89 -7.51
N GLY A 26 -23.66 12.76 -6.85
CA GLY A 26 -24.63 11.74 -6.54
C GLY A 26 -25.69 12.32 -5.61
N ARG A 27 -26.95 12.20 -6.02
CA ARG A 27 -28.11 12.59 -5.22
C ARG A 27 -28.06 11.80 -3.91
N THR A 28 -27.82 12.51 -2.82
CA THR A 28 -27.92 12.00 -1.45
C THR A 28 -29.33 11.46 -1.23
N ILE A 29 -29.47 10.14 -1.11
CA ILE A 29 -30.65 9.58 -0.45
C ILE A 29 -30.57 10.00 1.02
N SER A 30 -31.68 10.54 1.51
CA SER A 30 -31.82 11.18 2.81
C SER A 30 -31.35 10.29 3.97
N GLY A 31 -30.33 10.73 4.71
CA GLY A 31 -30.13 10.36 6.13
C GLY A 31 -28.80 9.72 6.54
N SER A 32 -28.09 8.99 5.67
CA SER A 32 -26.87 8.27 6.06
C SER A 32 -25.58 8.90 5.51
N ILE A 33 -24.53 8.95 6.35
CA ILE A 33 -23.21 9.50 5.97
C ILE A 33 -22.55 8.64 4.89
N PRO A 34 -21.69 9.17 4.01
CA PRO A 34 -20.97 8.35 3.02
C PRO A 34 -20.18 7.21 3.70
N ILE A 35 -20.03 6.06 3.04
CA ILE A 35 -19.38 4.88 3.63
C ILE A 35 -17.93 5.21 4.00
N SER A 36 -17.23 6.02 3.22
CA SER A 36 -15.85 6.43 3.50
C SER A 36 -15.70 7.21 4.82
N GLU A 37 -16.70 8.04 5.16
CA GLU A 37 -16.77 8.78 6.42
C GLU A 37 -17.22 7.88 7.58
N HIS A 38 -18.14 6.94 7.32
CA HIS A 38 -18.53 5.92 8.29
C HIS A 38 -17.33 5.04 8.71
N LEU A 39 -16.56 4.57 7.74
CA LEU A 39 -15.33 3.80 7.97
C LEU A 39 -14.32 4.61 8.78
N ARG A 40 -14.08 5.87 8.39
CA ARG A 40 -13.15 6.75 9.11
C ARG A 40 -13.48 6.84 10.61
N ARG A 41 -14.76 6.98 10.96
CA ARG A 41 -15.22 7.07 12.35
C ARG A 41 -15.13 5.72 13.06
N SER A 42 -15.64 4.66 12.44
CA SER A 42 -15.69 3.32 13.04
C SER A 42 -14.32 2.67 13.23
N THR A 43 -13.30 3.08 12.46
CA THR A 43 -11.93 2.56 12.56
C THR A 43 -10.94 3.51 13.22
N GLU A 44 -11.36 4.66 13.77
CA GLU A 44 -10.45 5.68 14.29
C GLU A 44 -9.53 5.14 15.40
N THR A 45 -10.08 4.42 16.38
CA THR A 45 -9.28 3.84 17.48
C THR A 45 -8.32 2.78 16.96
N LEU A 46 -8.77 1.89 16.08
CA LEU A 46 -7.94 0.83 15.50
C LEU A 46 -6.77 1.40 14.69
N HIS A 47 -6.99 2.49 13.96
CA HIS A 47 -5.94 3.22 13.26
C HIS A 47 -4.86 3.71 14.23
N LYS A 48 -5.27 4.41 15.31
CA LYS A 48 -4.35 4.91 16.34
C LYS A 48 -3.60 3.77 17.04
N ASP A 49 -4.28 2.66 17.30
CA ASP A 49 -3.67 1.49 17.93
C ASP A 49 -2.59 0.88 17.04
N VAL A 50 -2.83 0.73 15.73
CA VAL A 50 -1.81 0.24 14.79
C VAL A 50 -0.61 1.18 14.72
N GLU A 51 -0.84 2.50 14.64
CA GLU A 51 0.25 3.49 14.64
C GLU A 51 1.11 3.41 15.91
N GLY A 52 0.48 3.20 17.07
CA GLY A 52 1.17 3.08 18.36
C GLY A 52 1.93 1.77 18.56
N ARG A 53 1.61 0.71 17.82
CA ARG A 53 2.26 -0.62 17.92
C ARG A 53 3.59 -0.71 17.18
N VAL A 54 3.88 0.23 16.28
CA VAL A 54 5.12 0.23 15.50
C VAL A 54 6.10 1.23 16.10
N ASP A 55 7.21 0.73 16.65
CA ASP A 55 8.34 1.58 16.97
C ASP A 55 9.08 1.98 15.68
N TRP A 56 8.66 3.09 15.08
CA TRP A 56 9.24 3.63 13.84
C TRP A 56 10.71 4.01 13.99
N ARG A 57 11.15 4.40 15.20
CA ARG A 57 12.54 4.74 15.45
C ARG A 57 13.40 3.48 15.42
N ALA A 58 12.97 2.41 16.08
CA ALA A 58 13.65 1.12 16.01
C ALA A 58 13.61 0.54 14.60
N ALA A 59 12.47 0.60 13.93
CA ALA A 59 12.31 0.07 12.57
C ALA A 59 13.22 0.74 11.53
N PHE A 60 13.56 2.03 11.71
CA PHE A 60 14.48 2.76 10.83
C PHE A 60 15.89 2.93 11.42
N SER A 61 16.24 2.16 12.46
CA SER A 61 17.56 2.26 13.11
C SER A 61 18.69 1.58 12.31
N SER A 62 18.36 0.61 11.47
CA SER A 62 19.31 -0.12 10.63
C SER A 62 18.63 -0.72 9.39
N ALA A 63 19.42 -1.13 8.41
CA ALA A 63 18.94 -1.86 7.23
C ALA A 63 18.32 -3.22 7.60
N GLU A 64 18.78 -3.86 8.68
CA GLU A 64 18.22 -5.12 9.18
C GLU A 64 16.82 -4.91 9.78
N CYS A 65 16.67 -3.95 10.70
CA CYS A 65 15.38 -3.61 11.28
C CYS A 65 14.36 -3.17 10.22
N TYR A 66 14.83 -2.42 9.21
CA TYR A 66 13.99 -1.99 8.10
C TYR A 66 13.54 -3.16 7.22
N ARG A 67 14.44 -4.09 6.91
CA ARG A 67 14.12 -5.33 6.18
C ARG A 67 13.08 -6.17 6.92
N ASP A 68 13.19 -6.28 8.24
CA ASP A 68 12.23 -7.03 9.05
C ASP A 68 10.87 -6.33 9.14
N LEU A 69 10.84 -5.00 9.14
CA LEU A 69 9.60 -4.24 8.94
C LEU A 69 8.97 -4.55 7.57
N LEU A 70 9.75 -4.48 6.49
CA LEU A 70 9.24 -4.76 5.14
C LEU A 70 8.67 -6.19 5.02
N ARG A 71 9.34 -7.20 5.59
CA ARG A 71 8.83 -8.59 5.64
C ARG A 71 7.49 -8.69 6.37
N ARG A 72 7.38 -8.07 7.55
CA ARG A 72 6.13 -8.03 8.32
C ARG A 72 4.98 -7.39 7.54
N ILE A 73 5.26 -6.28 6.86
CA ILE A 73 4.27 -5.62 6.00
C ILE A 73 3.92 -6.51 4.80
N TYR A 74 4.90 -7.15 4.18
CA TYR A 74 4.69 -8.04 3.02
C TYR A 74 3.75 -9.19 3.34
N ARG A 75 3.90 -9.82 4.51
CA ARG A 75 3.03 -10.90 4.99
C ARG A 75 1.55 -10.51 5.05
N VAL A 76 1.24 -9.23 5.20
CA VAL A 76 -0.13 -8.69 5.19
C VAL A 76 -0.52 -8.19 3.80
N GLN A 77 0.32 -7.38 3.16
CA GLN A 77 0.02 -6.72 1.89
C GLN A 77 -0.21 -7.71 0.76
N ALA A 78 0.61 -8.77 0.66
CA ALA A 78 0.54 -9.73 -0.44
C ALA A 78 -0.78 -10.53 -0.47
N PRO A 79 -1.23 -11.17 0.63
CA PRO A 79 -2.54 -11.84 0.64
C PRO A 79 -3.71 -10.85 0.52
N ALA A 80 -3.62 -9.65 1.10
CA ALA A 80 -4.66 -8.64 0.97
C ALA A 80 -4.83 -8.16 -0.48
N ASP A 81 -3.73 -7.90 -1.20
CA ASP A 81 -3.78 -7.50 -2.61
C ASP A 81 -4.49 -8.56 -3.47
N ARG A 82 -4.18 -9.85 -3.25
CA ARG A 82 -4.83 -10.98 -3.93
C ARG A 82 -6.31 -11.10 -3.61
N ALA A 83 -6.69 -10.95 -2.34
CA ALA A 83 -8.09 -11.02 -1.92
C ALA A 83 -8.94 -9.91 -2.58
N ILE A 84 -8.40 -8.68 -2.64
CA ILE A 84 -9.09 -7.58 -3.32
C ILE A 84 -9.23 -7.87 -4.82
N GLU A 85 -8.18 -8.34 -5.48
CA GLU A 85 -8.22 -8.66 -6.92
C GLU A 85 -9.21 -9.77 -7.26
N HIS A 86 -9.35 -10.75 -6.37
CA HIS A 86 -10.26 -11.86 -6.59
C HIS A 86 -11.73 -11.38 -6.59
N HIS A 87 -12.08 -10.52 -5.63
CA HIS A 87 -13.47 -10.10 -5.40
C HIS A 87 -13.88 -8.77 -6.05
N LEU A 88 -12.92 -7.94 -6.48
CA LEU A 88 -13.16 -6.74 -7.28
C LEU A 88 -12.65 -6.98 -8.70
N SER A 89 -13.36 -7.80 -9.47
CA SER A 89 -12.90 -8.32 -10.77
C SER A 89 -12.89 -7.27 -11.89
N GLU A 90 -13.65 -6.18 -11.73
CA GLU A 90 -13.69 -5.03 -12.65
C GLU A 90 -13.41 -3.72 -11.90
N PRO A 91 -12.21 -3.55 -11.32
CA PRO A 91 -11.86 -2.34 -10.60
C PRO A 91 -11.62 -1.19 -11.60
N PRO A 92 -11.85 0.07 -11.22
CA PRO A 92 -11.42 1.20 -12.05
C PRO A 92 -9.92 1.12 -12.41
N ASP A 93 -9.51 1.63 -13.57
CA ASP A 93 -8.11 1.55 -14.05
C ASP A 93 -7.08 2.04 -13.03
N TRP A 94 -7.40 3.12 -12.30
CA TRP A 94 -6.52 3.67 -11.28
C TRP A 94 -6.29 2.67 -10.12
N LEU A 95 -7.28 1.82 -9.82
CA LEU A 95 -7.23 0.80 -8.80
C LEU A 95 -6.45 -0.45 -9.26
N ALA A 96 -6.48 -0.78 -10.56
CA ALA A 96 -5.70 -1.89 -11.13
C ALA A 96 -4.18 -1.70 -10.97
N SER A 97 -3.72 -0.45 -10.94
CA SER A 97 -2.30 -0.10 -10.74
C SER A 97 -1.84 -0.04 -9.28
N ARG A 98 -2.73 -0.34 -8.31
CA ARG A 98 -2.41 -0.17 -6.88
C ARG A 98 -1.35 -1.13 -6.35
N ARG A 99 -1.26 -2.35 -6.92
CA ARG A 99 -0.53 -3.50 -6.34
C ARG A 99 0.76 -3.08 -5.64
N ARG A 100 0.76 -3.11 -4.29
CA ARG A 100 1.90 -2.62 -3.50
C ARG A 100 2.80 -3.75 -3.02
N ALA A 101 2.33 -5.01 -3.06
CA ALA A 101 3.17 -6.17 -2.77
C ALA A 101 4.43 -6.21 -3.67
N GLY A 102 4.30 -5.88 -4.97
CA GLY A 102 5.45 -5.80 -5.88
C GLY A 102 6.46 -4.72 -5.50
N ARG A 103 6.02 -3.58 -4.93
CA ARG A 103 6.92 -2.53 -4.43
C ARG A 103 7.71 -3.00 -3.21
N LEU A 104 7.08 -3.77 -2.32
CA LEU A 104 7.76 -4.40 -1.18
C LEU A 104 8.82 -5.42 -1.63
N GLU A 105 8.54 -6.19 -2.68
CA GLU A 105 9.51 -7.14 -3.25
C GLU A 105 10.72 -6.43 -3.85
N LEU A 106 10.50 -5.32 -4.56
CA LEU A 106 11.57 -4.46 -5.06
C LEU A 106 12.41 -3.87 -3.91
N ASP A 107 11.74 -3.33 -2.88
CA ASP A 107 12.41 -2.74 -1.72
C ASP A 107 13.23 -3.77 -0.95
N LEU A 108 12.66 -4.96 -0.69
CA LEU A 108 13.35 -6.06 -0.04
C LEU A 108 14.59 -6.48 -0.85
N SER A 109 14.46 -6.62 -2.17
CA SER A 109 15.59 -6.95 -3.04
C SER A 109 16.71 -5.91 -2.96
N CYS A 110 16.36 -4.61 -2.93
CA CYS A 110 17.33 -3.52 -2.85
C CYS A 110 18.04 -3.46 -1.49
N VAL A 111 17.29 -3.62 -0.39
CA VAL A 111 17.85 -3.61 0.98
C VAL A 111 18.77 -4.81 1.20
N LEU A 112 18.42 -5.98 0.64
CA LEU A 112 19.29 -7.17 0.67
C LEU A 112 20.62 -6.92 -0.05
N ALA A 113 20.58 -6.30 -1.23
CA ALA A 113 21.79 -6.01 -2.01
C ALA A 113 22.78 -5.05 -1.31
N LYS A 114 22.29 -4.14 -0.45
CA LYS A 114 23.13 -3.19 0.31
C LYS A 114 23.70 -3.77 1.60
N GLY A 115 23.07 -4.81 2.16
CA GLY A 115 23.43 -5.41 3.44
C GLY A 115 24.47 -6.53 3.36
N ASP A 116 24.83 -6.98 2.16
CA ASP A 116 25.76 -8.09 1.94
C ASP A 116 27.17 -7.57 1.61
N THR A 117 27.89 -7.11 2.64
CA THR A 117 29.35 -6.91 2.58
C THR A 117 30.12 -8.03 3.29
N THR A 118 29.40 -9.06 3.77
CA THR A 118 29.98 -10.29 4.28
C THR A 118 30.42 -11.16 3.10
N LYS A 119 31.68 -11.64 3.16
CA LYS A 119 32.24 -12.55 2.15
C LYS A 119 31.29 -13.73 1.88
N PRO A 120 31.25 -14.24 0.63
CA PRO A 120 30.42 -15.37 0.28
C PRO A 120 31.06 -16.65 0.85
N ASP A 121 30.65 -17.05 2.04
CA ASP A 121 30.84 -18.43 2.51
C ASP A 121 29.45 -19.09 2.58
N ASP A 122 29.20 -19.91 1.55
CA ASP A 122 28.35 -21.10 1.54
C ASP A 122 27.08 -21.12 2.40
N ALA A 123 26.03 -20.39 1.99
CA ALA A 123 24.65 -20.84 2.11
C ALA A 123 23.71 -20.07 1.15
N ALA A 124 23.36 -20.71 0.03
CA ALA A 124 22.15 -20.48 -0.76
C ALA A 124 21.72 -19.00 -0.95
N GLY A 125 22.37 -18.32 -1.89
CA GLY A 125 21.93 -17.03 -2.39
C GLY A 125 20.56 -17.08 -3.06
N SER A 126 19.72 -16.13 -2.68
CA SER A 126 18.81 -15.43 -3.59
C SER A 126 18.27 -14.22 -2.83
N GLY A 127 18.41 -13.02 -3.40
CA GLY A 127 17.78 -11.78 -2.91
C GLY A 127 16.25 -11.78 -2.98
N ALA A 128 15.63 -12.96 -3.00
CA ALA A 128 14.18 -13.14 -3.02
C ALA A 128 13.66 -13.25 -1.59
N VAL A 129 12.46 -12.71 -1.35
CA VAL A 129 11.71 -12.95 -0.11
C VAL A 129 11.57 -14.47 0.07
N PRO A 130 11.90 -15.04 1.25
CA PRO A 130 11.80 -16.48 1.46
C PRO A 130 10.41 -16.97 1.08
N ARG A 131 10.33 -17.97 0.19
CA ARG A 131 9.08 -18.56 -0.34
C ARG A 131 8.19 -19.23 0.73
N GLN A 132 8.65 -19.23 1.98
CA GLN A 132 8.10 -19.93 3.14
C GLN A 132 7.66 -18.96 4.26
N GLU A 133 7.49 -17.66 3.96
CA GLU A 133 6.93 -16.75 4.97
C GLU A 133 5.44 -17.05 5.23
N THR A 134 5.07 -17.20 6.51
CA THR A 134 3.68 -17.35 6.92
C THR A 134 2.95 -16.03 6.67
N HIS A 135 2.06 -16.02 5.67
CA HIS A 135 1.21 -14.88 5.35
C HIS A 135 0.05 -14.75 6.32
N ALA A 136 -0.43 -13.51 6.50
CA ALA A 136 -1.67 -13.25 7.21
C ALA A 136 -2.86 -13.90 6.48
N ASP A 137 -3.87 -14.29 7.26
CA ASP A 137 -5.07 -14.91 6.73
C ASP A 137 -6.08 -13.87 6.21
N PHE A 138 -6.39 -13.96 4.92
CA PHE A 138 -7.43 -13.19 4.23
C PHE A 138 -8.50 -14.09 3.60
N SER A 139 -8.59 -15.37 3.98
CA SER A 139 -9.61 -16.29 3.43
C SER A 139 -11.04 -15.95 3.86
N TRP A 140 -11.21 -15.04 4.83
CA TRP A 140 -12.48 -14.50 5.28
C TRP A 140 -13.05 -13.39 4.37
N VAL A 141 -12.26 -12.92 3.40
CA VAL A 141 -12.76 -12.05 2.33
C VAL A 141 -13.52 -12.95 1.36
N GLU A 142 -14.83 -12.74 1.25
CA GLU A 142 -15.74 -13.66 0.54
C GLU A 142 -16.53 -12.98 -0.57
N ASN A 143 -16.55 -11.63 -0.60
CA ASN A 143 -17.37 -10.83 -1.50
C ASN A 143 -16.74 -9.44 -1.73
N ALA A 144 -17.37 -8.66 -2.61
CA ALA A 144 -16.91 -7.32 -2.98
C ALA A 144 -16.93 -6.35 -1.79
N GLU A 145 -17.90 -6.46 -0.88
CA GLU A 145 -18.01 -5.64 0.32
C GLU A 145 -16.82 -5.86 1.27
N HIS A 146 -16.44 -7.11 1.52
CA HIS A 146 -15.25 -7.41 2.32
C HIS A 146 -13.99 -6.84 1.65
N ALA A 147 -13.84 -7.05 0.33
CA ALA A 147 -12.69 -6.53 -0.40
C ALA A 147 -12.62 -4.99 -0.39
N ALA A 148 -13.75 -4.30 -0.47
CA ALA A 148 -13.82 -2.84 -0.37
C ALA A 148 -13.35 -2.32 1.00
N GLY A 149 -13.68 -3.02 2.08
CA GLY A 149 -13.20 -2.69 3.42
C GLY A 149 -11.68 -2.87 3.55
N VAL A 150 -11.13 -3.97 3.02
CA VAL A 150 -9.67 -4.18 2.97
C VAL A 150 -8.99 -3.08 2.14
N LEU A 151 -9.56 -2.77 0.98
CA LEU A 151 -9.06 -1.74 0.08
C LEU A 151 -9.00 -0.37 0.75
N TYR A 152 -10.05 0.02 1.46
CA TYR A 152 -10.10 1.29 2.19
C TYR A 152 -8.89 1.46 3.11
N VAL A 153 -8.54 0.42 3.88
CA VAL A 153 -7.41 0.46 4.82
C VAL A 153 -6.09 0.57 4.09
N LEU A 154 -5.89 -0.23 3.03
CA LEU A 154 -4.65 -0.25 2.27
C LEU A 154 -4.40 1.08 1.55
N GLU A 155 -5.40 1.62 0.86
CA GLU A 155 -5.27 2.91 0.19
C GLU A 155 -5.14 4.05 1.20
N GLY A 156 -5.87 4.02 2.32
CA GLY A 156 -5.73 5.01 3.39
C GLY A 156 -4.32 5.06 3.98
N SER A 157 -3.66 3.90 4.11
CA SER A 157 -2.29 3.80 4.63
C SER A 157 -1.24 4.53 3.76
N THR A 158 -1.55 4.80 2.49
CA THR A 158 -0.63 5.51 1.57
C THR A 158 -0.40 6.96 2.00
N MET A 159 -1.39 7.57 2.65
CA MET A 159 -1.33 8.96 3.13
C MET A 159 -0.29 9.12 4.25
N GLY A 160 -0.29 8.21 5.23
CA GLY A 160 0.72 8.16 6.29
C GLY A 160 2.10 7.77 5.77
N SER A 161 2.15 6.89 4.77
CA SER A 161 3.41 6.40 4.18
C SER A 161 4.33 7.52 3.67
N ARG A 162 3.77 8.61 3.15
CA ARG A 162 4.54 9.78 2.69
C ARG A 162 5.32 10.49 3.80
N TYR A 163 4.79 10.49 5.02
CA TYR A 163 5.51 11.03 6.18
C TYR A 163 6.65 10.11 6.60
N LEU A 164 6.39 8.80 6.57
CA LEU A 164 7.37 7.76 6.89
C LEU A 164 8.52 7.73 5.87
N ALA A 165 8.25 7.96 4.58
CA ALA A 165 9.28 8.04 3.54
C ALA A 165 10.35 9.09 3.86
N ARG A 166 9.95 10.28 4.34
CA ARG A 166 10.90 11.33 4.76
C ARG A 166 11.72 10.95 5.98
N SER A 167 11.12 10.23 6.93
CA SER A 167 11.84 9.72 8.11
C SER A 167 12.84 8.64 7.71
N LEU A 168 12.43 7.72 6.84
CA LEU A 168 13.27 6.66 6.28
C LEU A 168 14.48 7.23 5.53
N GLU A 169 14.28 8.24 4.69
CA GLU A 169 15.35 8.94 3.97
C GLU A 169 16.33 9.60 4.95
N LYS A 170 15.83 10.30 5.98
CA LYS A 170 16.68 10.95 6.99
C LYS A 170 17.48 9.95 7.83
N SER A 171 16.89 8.81 8.16
CA SER A 171 17.49 7.81 9.05
C SER A 171 18.47 6.88 8.34
N LEU A 172 18.14 6.43 7.13
CA LEU A 172 18.89 5.39 6.41
C LEU A 172 19.38 5.81 5.01
N GLY A 173 19.05 7.02 4.54
CA GLY A 173 19.36 7.44 3.16
C GLY A 173 18.62 6.63 2.10
N VAL A 174 17.50 6.00 2.46
CA VAL A 174 16.68 5.18 1.57
C VAL A 174 15.59 6.04 0.93
N CYS A 175 15.54 6.01 -0.40
CA CYS A 175 14.63 6.78 -1.25
C CYS A 175 14.00 5.88 -2.32
N PRO A 176 12.93 6.30 -3.02
CA PRO A 176 12.37 5.55 -4.14
C PRO A 176 13.44 5.20 -5.20
N GLY A 177 13.36 3.99 -5.76
CA GLY A 177 14.40 3.40 -6.61
C GLY A 177 15.62 2.86 -5.86
N ALA A 178 15.73 3.11 -4.56
CA ALA A 178 16.85 2.69 -3.70
C ALA A 178 16.38 1.98 -2.42
N GLY A 179 15.22 1.30 -2.49
CA GLY A 179 14.64 0.52 -1.41
C GLY A 179 13.52 1.24 -0.63
N GLY A 180 12.99 2.35 -1.14
CA GLY A 180 11.91 3.13 -0.53
C GLY A 180 10.65 3.29 -1.40
N ASP A 181 10.44 2.42 -2.39
CA ASP A 181 9.34 2.50 -3.35
C ASP A 181 7.96 2.24 -2.72
N TYR A 182 7.88 1.40 -1.69
CA TYR A 182 6.65 1.13 -0.95
C TYR A 182 6.16 2.35 -0.18
N PHE A 183 7.03 2.98 0.61
CA PHE A 183 6.65 4.16 1.42
C PHE A 183 6.41 5.41 0.57
N SER A 184 6.98 5.46 -0.63
CA SER A 184 6.72 6.51 -1.62
C SER A 184 5.30 6.43 -2.20
N ALA A 185 4.57 5.33 -1.98
CA ALA A 185 3.21 5.10 -2.44
C ALA A 185 3.02 5.46 -3.93
N TYR A 186 2.25 6.50 -4.23
CA TYR A 186 2.01 6.97 -5.61
C TYR A 186 2.66 8.33 -5.88
N GLY A 187 3.65 8.73 -5.08
CA GLY A 187 4.29 10.03 -5.21
C GLY A 187 3.29 11.18 -5.11
N SER A 188 3.31 12.08 -6.09
CA SER A 188 2.40 13.23 -6.18
C SER A 188 0.93 12.85 -6.39
N GLU A 189 0.63 11.64 -6.87
CA GLU A 189 -0.73 11.17 -7.12
C GLU A 189 -1.41 10.56 -5.88
N THR A 190 -0.72 10.52 -4.73
CA THR A 190 -1.25 9.83 -3.54
C THR A 190 -2.57 10.43 -3.05
N GLU A 191 -2.67 11.76 -3.01
CA GLU A 191 -3.88 12.45 -2.54
C GLU A 191 -5.05 12.31 -3.52
N SER A 192 -4.77 12.39 -4.83
CA SER A 192 -5.80 12.24 -5.86
C SER A 192 -6.33 10.82 -5.90
N ARG A 193 -5.45 9.81 -5.80
CA ARG A 193 -5.85 8.39 -5.71
C ARG A 193 -6.67 8.11 -4.47
N TRP A 194 -6.27 8.62 -3.30
CA TRP A 194 -7.07 8.47 -2.09
C TRP A 194 -8.46 9.11 -2.23
N SER A 195 -8.54 10.28 -2.87
CA SER A 195 -9.81 10.95 -3.15
C SER A 195 -10.68 10.13 -4.11
N ALA A 196 -10.09 9.54 -5.15
CA ALA A 196 -10.76 8.65 -6.08
C ALA A 196 -11.27 7.37 -5.40
N THR A 197 -10.48 6.77 -4.50
CA THR A 197 -10.90 5.61 -3.71
C THR A 197 -12.14 5.91 -2.88
N LYS A 198 -12.15 7.03 -2.15
CA LYS A 198 -13.31 7.41 -1.34
C LYS A 198 -14.55 7.65 -2.20
N ALA A 199 -14.40 8.39 -3.30
CA ALA A 199 -15.52 8.66 -4.21
C ALA A 199 -16.12 7.37 -4.78
N TRP A 200 -15.25 6.44 -5.22
CA TRP A 200 -15.68 5.13 -5.71
C TRP A 200 -16.36 4.29 -4.62
N LEU A 201 -15.82 4.26 -3.40
CA LEU A 201 -16.47 3.57 -2.27
C LEU A 201 -17.86 4.16 -1.97
N ASP A 202 -17.96 5.48 -1.95
CA ASP A 202 -19.20 6.21 -1.65
C ASP A 202 -20.27 6.01 -2.73
N GLU A 203 -19.88 5.71 -3.96
CA GLU A 203 -20.77 5.42 -5.09
C GLU A 203 -21.18 3.93 -5.13
N GLU A 204 -20.21 3.01 -5.15
CA GLU A 204 -20.46 1.57 -5.34
C GLU A 204 -21.06 0.88 -4.10
N PHE A 205 -20.75 1.38 -2.90
CA PHE A 205 -21.17 0.78 -1.63
C PHE A 205 -22.12 1.70 -0.85
N ALA A 206 -23.01 2.37 -1.57
CA ALA A 206 -23.97 3.33 -1.01
C ALA A 206 -25.15 2.68 -0.27
N ALA A 207 -25.44 1.38 -0.50
CA ALA A 207 -26.59 0.73 0.09
C ALA A 207 -26.34 0.39 1.57
N GLU A 208 -27.35 0.61 2.42
CA GLU A 208 -27.25 0.37 3.87
C GLU A 208 -26.88 -1.07 4.21
N THR A 209 -27.35 -2.04 3.42
CA THR A 209 -27.03 -3.47 3.58
C THR A 209 -25.56 -3.80 3.36
N GLN A 210 -24.82 -2.96 2.64
CA GLN A 210 -23.39 -3.15 2.37
C GLN A 210 -22.50 -2.60 3.49
N ARG A 211 -23.02 -1.71 4.36
CA ARG A 211 -22.18 -1.01 5.35
C ARG A 211 -21.51 -1.96 6.35
N ALA A 212 -22.29 -2.86 6.93
CA ALA A 212 -21.82 -3.78 7.95
C ALA A 212 -20.66 -4.69 7.46
N PRO A 213 -20.75 -5.36 6.30
CA PRO A 213 -19.63 -6.17 5.79
C PRO A 213 -18.40 -5.33 5.42
N VAL A 214 -18.56 -4.14 4.83
CA VAL A 214 -17.43 -3.25 4.51
C VAL A 214 -16.72 -2.79 5.79
N GLU A 215 -17.47 -2.37 6.81
CA GLU A 215 -16.93 -1.98 8.11
C GLU A 215 -16.21 -3.15 8.79
N HIS A 216 -16.86 -4.32 8.83
CA HIS A 216 -16.28 -5.51 9.43
C HIS A 216 -14.90 -5.82 8.83
N ALA A 217 -14.80 -5.78 7.50
CA ALA A 217 -13.56 -6.05 6.81
C ALA A 217 -12.47 -4.99 7.05
N ALA A 218 -12.83 -3.70 7.09
CA ALA A 218 -11.88 -2.64 7.41
C ALA A 218 -11.32 -2.82 8.82
N ARG A 219 -12.18 -3.08 9.82
CA ARG A 219 -11.78 -3.32 11.21
C ARG A 219 -10.85 -4.52 11.33
N ARG A 220 -11.24 -5.66 10.74
CA ARG A 220 -10.44 -6.89 10.74
C ARG A 220 -9.08 -6.69 10.05
N THR A 221 -9.01 -5.87 9.00
CA THR A 221 -7.76 -5.53 8.34
C THR A 221 -6.82 -4.76 9.25
N PHE A 222 -7.32 -3.76 10.01
CA PHE A 222 -6.50 -3.08 11.03
C PHE A 222 -6.00 -4.03 12.12
N GLU A 223 -6.85 -4.95 12.60
CA GLU A 223 -6.46 -5.94 13.60
C GLU A 223 -5.33 -6.84 13.09
N ILE A 224 -5.44 -7.33 11.85
CA ILE A 224 -4.38 -8.11 11.18
C ILE A 224 -3.08 -7.29 11.07
N TYR A 225 -3.17 -6.04 10.64
CA TYR A 225 -1.99 -5.15 10.59
C TYR A 225 -1.35 -4.98 11.97
N GLY A 226 -2.15 -4.74 13.01
CA GLY A 226 -1.66 -4.58 14.37
C GLY A 226 -0.97 -5.83 14.93
N GLN A 227 -1.43 -7.03 14.55
CA GLN A 227 -0.85 -8.31 14.96
C GLN A 227 0.46 -8.63 14.23
N HIS A 228 0.57 -8.29 12.94
CA HIS A 228 1.71 -8.69 12.11
C HIS A 228 2.79 -7.62 12.01
N VAL A 229 2.41 -6.33 12.06
CA VAL A 229 3.31 -5.18 11.85
C VAL A 229 3.69 -4.49 13.15
N GLY A 230 2.86 -4.57 14.20
CA GLY A 230 3.34 -4.31 15.55
C GLY A 230 4.51 -5.26 15.83
N GLY A 231 5.61 -4.76 16.39
CA GLY A 231 6.75 -5.64 16.73
C GLY A 231 6.27 -6.84 17.56
N ALA A 232 6.92 -8.01 17.40
CA ALA A 232 6.67 -9.11 18.32
C ALA A 232 6.98 -8.62 19.74
N GLU A 233 6.06 -8.89 20.69
CA GLU A 233 6.35 -8.76 22.12
C GLU A 233 7.56 -9.63 22.52
#